data_AF-A0A1Y3EI99-F1
#
_entry.id   AF-A0A1Y3EI99-F1
#
_cell.length_a   1.000
_cell.length_b   1.000
_cell.length_c   1.000
_cell.angle_alpha   90.00
_cell.angle_beta   90.00
_cell.angle_gamma   90.00
#
_symmetry.space_group_name_H-M   'P 1'
#
loop_
_entity.id
_entity.type
_entity.pdbx_description
1 polymer ?
#
loop_
_entity_poly.entity_id
_entity_poly.type
_entity_poly.pdbx_seq_one_letter_code
_entity_poly.pdbx_strand_id
1 'polypeptide(L)'
;MNGKCCSITNNAYVGEFVKFLNKAVTPYHVINYCRSSFADANFVELNDGDQWQITPGRSYFVVKNESSVIAFAVGGKFKPGNAANIIATHTDSPCLKVKPIATAGYANWKQVSVTTYGGGIWRTWFDRELTVAGRLFVKENESVHMKLFNLEHPLLFLPNLAIHLDRDSNTTFTFNAEEHLKPIFTFTSNTTNDKSKVVIDFSFCLHNFIHMCYCGRCVLYCR
;
A
#
# COMPACT_ATOMS: atom_id res chain seq x y z
N MET A 1 38.85 20.41 -14.57
CA MET A 1 38.44 19.18 -13.87
C MET A 1 38.35 19.48 -12.38
N ASN A 2 37.15 19.77 -11.86
CA ASN A 2 36.92 19.91 -10.41
C ASN A 2 35.85 18.90 -10.02
N GLY A 3 36.28 17.64 -9.87
CA GLY A 3 35.43 16.57 -9.38
C GLY A 3 35.27 16.69 -7.86
N LYS A 4 34.21 17.36 -7.42
CA LYS A 4 33.65 17.08 -6.09
C LYS A 4 33.00 15.70 -6.18
N CYS A 5 33.75 14.66 -5.84
CA CYS A 5 33.18 13.37 -5.52
C CYS A 5 32.23 13.58 -4.33
N CYS A 6 30.93 13.58 -4.58
CA CYS A 6 29.93 13.72 -3.53
C CYS A 6 29.99 12.45 -2.69
N SER A 7 30.64 12.52 -1.53
CA SER A 7 30.61 11.46 -0.53
C SER A 7 29.20 11.41 0.06
N ILE A 8 28.26 10.75 -0.64
CA ILE A 8 26.94 10.46 -0.09
C ILE A 8 27.16 9.45 1.03
N THR A 9 27.14 9.91 2.27
CA THR A 9 27.30 9.07 3.45
C THR A 9 26.15 8.06 3.53
N ASN A 10 26.43 6.80 3.92
CA ASN A 10 25.43 5.73 4.09
C ASN A 10 24.14 6.15 4.82
N ASN A 11 24.24 7.13 5.73
CA ASN A 11 23.09 7.65 6.49
C ASN A 11 22.04 8.36 5.61
N ALA A 12 22.45 8.97 4.49
CA ALA A 12 21.53 9.65 3.58
C ALA A 12 20.63 8.65 2.84
N TYR A 13 21.19 7.54 2.34
CA TYR A 13 20.40 6.50 1.67
C TYR A 13 19.40 5.82 2.60
N VAL A 14 19.80 5.54 3.84
CA VAL A 14 18.91 4.97 4.86
C VAL A 14 17.76 5.94 5.16
N GLY A 15 18.06 7.23 5.33
CA GLY A 15 17.05 8.25 5.56
C GLY A 15 16.04 8.35 4.41
N GLU A 16 16.52 8.37 3.16
CA GLU A 16 15.64 8.38 1.98
C GLU A 16 14.83 7.10 1.84
N PHE A 17 15.41 5.93 2.15
CA PHE A 17 14.69 4.67 2.13
C PHE A 17 13.55 4.65 3.16
N VAL A 18 13.80 5.12 4.40
CA VAL A 18 12.75 5.24 5.42
C VAL A 18 11.65 6.21 4.99
N LYS A 19 12.00 7.33 4.35
CA LYS A 19 11.00 8.26 3.79
C LYS A 19 10.17 7.61 2.69
N PHE A 20 10.81 6.85 1.80
CA PHE A 20 10.14 6.07 0.77
C PHE A 20 9.14 5.11 1.40
N LEU A 21 9.57 4.27 2.36
CA LEU A 21 8.69 3.30 3.01
C LEU A 21 7.50 3.92 3.75
N ASN A 22 7.70 5.09 4.38
CA ASN A 22 6.61 5.78 5.06
C ASN A 22 5.57 6.38 4.10
N LYS A 23 5.96 6.67 2.86
CA LYS A 23 5.04 7.16 1.81
C LYS A 23 4.44 6.01 1.00
N ALA A 24 5.22 4.97 0.73
CA ALA A 24 4.90 3.87 -0.15
C ALA A 24 4.12 2.74 0.55
N VAL A 25 3.04 3.11 1.25
CA VAL A 25 2.28 2.20 2.13
C VAL A 25 1.41 1.17 1.40
N THR A 26 1.15 1.39 0.10
CA THR A 26 0.51 0.43 -0.81
C THR A 26 1.20 0.48 -2.18
N PRO A 27 1.00 -0.51 -3.08
CA PRO A 27 1.55 -0.46 -4.43
C PRO A 27 1.19 0.83 -5.18
N TYR A 28 -0.01 1.37 -4.94
CA TYR A 28 -0.46 2.62 -5.56
C TYR A 28 0.35 3.82 -5.07
N HIS A 29 0.71 3.84 -3.80
CA HIS A 29 1.55 4.90 -3.24
C HIS A 29 3.02 4.75 -3.67
N VAL A 30 3.51 3.53 -3.91
CA VAL A 30 4.82 3.29 -4.55
C VAL A 30 4.85 3.98 -5.91
N ILE A 31 3.84 3.74 -6.76
CA ILE A 31 3.78 4.33 -8.10
C ILE A 31 3.67 5.85 -8.04
N ASN A 32 2.86 6.40 -7.12
CA ASN A 32 2.77 7.85 -6.94
C ASN A 32 4.10 8.48 -6.52
N TYR A 33 4.85 7.81 -5.63
CA TYR A 33 6.19 8.23 -5.25
C TYR A 33 7.16 8.17 -6.44
N CYS A 34 7.12 7.08 -7.21
CA CYS A 34 7.94 6.91 -8.41
C CYS A 34 7.64 7.99 -9.46
N ARG A 35 6.37 8.31 -9.72
CA ARG A 35 5.98 9.40 -10.63
C ARG A 35 6.63 10.73 -10.24
N SER A 36 6.54 11.09 -8.97
CA SER A 36 7.16 12.32 -8.45
C SER A 36 8.68 12.31 -8.67
N SER A 37 9.32 11.19 -8.33
CA SER A 37 10.77 11.01 -8.50
C SER A 37 11.21 11.05 -9.97
N PHE A 38 10.40 10.51 -10.88
CA PHE A 38 10.64 10.53 -12.32
C PHE A 38 10.44 11.92 -12.92
N ALA A 39 9.43 12.67 -12.45
CA ALA A 39 9.23 14.06 -12.83
C ALA A 39 10.42 14.94 -12.41
N ASP A 40 10.91 14.80 -11.18
CA ASP A 40 12.11 15.50 -10.70
C ASP A 40 13.36 15.16 -11.52
N ALA A 41 13.41 13.94 -12.08
CA ALA A 41 14.46 13.46 -12.97
C ALA A 41 14.23 13.77 -14.47
N ASN A 42 13.20 14.55 -14.81
CA ASN A 42 12.82 14.92 -16.19
C ASN A 42 12.50 13.73 -17.10
N PHE A 43 11.96 12.64 -16.55
CA PHE A 43 11.39 11.57 -17.35
C PHE A 43 10.03 12.00 -17.92
N VAL A 44 9.69 11.48 -19.09
CA VAL A 44 8.39 11.71 -19.74
C VAL A 44 7.46 10.54 -19.45
N GLU A 45 6.28 10.82 -18.87
CA GLU A 45 5.23 9.81 -18.74
C GLU A 45 4.61 9.50 -20.10
N LEU A 46 4.55 8.21 -20.43
CA LEU A 46 3.91 7.69 -21.63
C LEU A 46 2.56 7.07 -21.26
N ASN A 47 1.56 7.29 -22.09
CA ASN A 47 0.27 6.61 -22.01
C ASN A 47 0.35 5.27 -22.76
N ASP A 48 -0.06 4.18 -22.13
CA ASP A 48 0.03 2.83 -22.71
C ASP A 48 -0.93 2.58 -23.88
N GLY A 49 -1.95 3.43 -24.07
CA GLY A 49 -2.85 3.41 -25.22
C GLY A 49 -2.33 4.16 -26.45
N ASP A 50 -1.28 4.96 -26.31
CA ASP A 50 -0.78 5.83 -27.40
C ASP A 50 0.34 5.16 -28.21
N GLN A 51 0.53 5.63 -29.45
CA GLN A 51 1.73 5.31 -30.22
C GLN A 51 2.92 6.13 -29.72
N TRP A 52 3.98 5.46 -29.28
CA TRP A 52 5.14 6.12 -28.67
C TRP A 52 6.17 6.58 -29.71
N GLN A 53 6.66 7.81 -29.52
CA GLN A 53 7.82 8.36 -30.25
C GLN A 53 9.03 8.42 -29.31
N ILE A 54 9.90 7.43 -29.41
CA ILE A 54 11.05 7.26 -28.51
C ILE A 54 12.30 7.87 -29.12
N THR A 55 12.92 8.81 -28.41
CA THR A 55 14.10 9.54 -28.86
C THR A 55 15.34 9.15 -28.06
N PRO A 56 16.49 8.83 -28.70
CA PRO A 56 17.76 8.64 -28.01
C PRO A 56 18.16 9.84 -27.13
N GLY A 57 18.71 9.57 -25.96
CA GLY A 57 19.10 10.59 -24.97
C GLY A 57 17.94 11.09 -24.10
N ARG A 58 16.74 10.51 -24.22
CA ARG A 58 15.58 10.81 -23.38
C ARG A 58 15.25 9.64 -22.44
N SER A 59 14.51 9.96 -21.39
CA SER A 59 14.04 9.00 -20.39
C SER A 59 12.52 9.04 -20.33
N TYR A 60 11.92 7.86 -20.15
CA TYR A 60 10.49 7.67 -20.21
C TYR A 60 10.04 6.71 -19.11
N PHE A 61 8.77 6.79 -18.72
CA PHE A 61 8.14 5.76 -17.93
C PHE A 61 6.69 5.57 -18.32
N VAL A 62 6.17 4.37 -18.10
CA VAL A 62 4.76 4.02 -18.30
C VAL A 62 4.23 3.36 -17.04
N VAL A 63 3.02 3.75 -16.63
CA VAL A 63 2.33 3.18 -15.48
C VAL A 63 1.19 2.30 -15.95
N LYS A 64 1.06 1.11 -15.34
CA LYS A 64 -0.05 0.19 -15.59
C LYS A 64 -0.86 -0.03 -14.32
N ASN A 65 -2.18 0.15 -14.42
CA ASN A 65 -3.14 -0.03 -13.32
C ASN A 65 -2.77 0.75 -12.04
N GLU A 66 -1.97 1.81 -12.14
CA GLU A 66 -1.50 2.59 -11.00
C GLU A 66 -0.70 1.76 -9.96
N SER A 67 -0.32 0.52 -10.27
CA SER A 67 0.35 -0.40 -9.33
C SER A 67 1.68 -0.92 -9.84
N SER A 68 1.96 -0.75 -11.14
CA SER A 68 3.19 -1.18 -11.79
C SER A 68 3.75 -0.05 -12.64
N VAL A 69 5.07 0.06 -12.70
CA VAL A 69 5.76 1.06 -13.52
C VAL A 69 6.93 0.41 -14.25
N ILE A 70 7.11 0.81 -15.51
CA ILE A 70 8.30 0.49 -16.29
C ILE A 70 8.94 1.82 -16.63
N ALA A 71 10.17 2.03 -16.17
CA ALA A 71 10.96 3.23 -16.45
C ALA A 71 12.20 2.83 -17.24
N PHE A 72 12.55 3.61 -18.26
CA PHE A 72 13.69 3.33 -19.12
C PHE A 72 14.35 4.62 -19.60
N ALA A 73 15.68 4.60 -19.66
CA ALA A 73 16.50 5.67 -20.20
C ALA A 73 17.15 5.20 -21.52
N VAL A 74 16.90 5.93 -22.60
CA VAL A 74 17.42 5.57 -23.92
C VAL A 74 18.79 6.20 -24.10
N GLY A 75 19.83 5.38 -24.19
CA GLY A 75 21.20 5.88 -24.39
C GLY A 75 21.32 6.73 -25.67
N GLY A 76 22.10 7.81 -25.64
CA GLY A 76 22.22 8.73 -26.79
C GLY A 76 22.75 8.10 -28.09
N LYS A 77 23.40 6.94 -28.01
CA LYS A 77 23.90 6.14 -29.15
C LYS A 77 23.07 4.89 -29.42
N PHE A 78 21.93 4.74 -28.73
CA PHE A 78 21.06 3.59 -28.91
C PHE A 78 20.56 3.50 -30.35
N LYS A 79 20.55 2.27 -30.88
CA LYS A 79 19.90 1.92 -32.15
C LYS A 79 19.06 0.67 -31.91
N PRO A 80 17.94 0.49 -32.64
CA PRO A 80 17.20 -0.77 -32.60
C PRO A 80 18.12 -1.97 -32.83
N GLY A 81 18.04 -2.99 -31.97
CA GLY A 81 18.93 -4.14 -31.94
C GLY A 81 20.06 -4.07 -30.91
N ASN A 82 20.32 -2.91 -30.30
CA ASN A 82 21.23 -2.82 -29.17
C ASN A 82 20.66 -3.52 -27.92
N ALA A 83 21.55 -3.97 -27.02
CA ALA A 83 21.17 -4.60 -25.76
C ALA A 83 20.52 -3.62 -24.76
N ALA A 84 19.80 -4.18 -23.80
CA ALA A 84 19.21 -3.45 -22.67
C ALA A 84 19.72 -4.01 -21.34
N ASN A 85 19.93 -3.14 -20.36
CA ASN A 85 20.18 -3.53 -18.98
C ASN A 85 18.89 -3.40 -18.20
N ILE A 86 18.42 -4.49 -17.61
CA ILE A 86 17.12 -4.57 -16.97
C ILE A 86 17.29 -4.90 -15.48
N ILE A 87 16.64 -4.11 -14.64
CA ILE A 87 16.45 -4.40 -13.22
C ILE A 87 14.96 -4.55 -13.00
N ALA A 88 14.57 -5.65 -12.35
CA ALA A 88 13.17 -5.94 -12.06
C ALA A 88 12.98 -6.17 -10.56
N THR A 89 11.94 -5.55 -10.03
CA THR A 89 11.44 -5.73 -8.65
C THR A 89 9.92 -5.71 -8.68
N HIS A 90 9.28 -5.92 -7.54
CA HIS A 90 7.83 -5.83 -7.39
C HIS A 90 7.46 -4.74 -6.37
N THR A 91 6.24 -4.21 -6.46
CA THR A 91 5.75 -3.05 -5.68
C THR A 91 4.85 -3.45 -4.51
N ASP A 92 4.46 -4.72 -4.44
CA ASP A 92 3.54 -5.25 -3.46
C ASP A 92 4.24 -5.97 -2.31
N SER A 93 3.49 -6.15 -1.23
CA SER A 93 3.95 -6.87 -0.04
C SER A 93 2.76 -7.58 0.59
N PRO A 94 2.97 -8.71 1.29
CA PRO A 94 1.90 -9.38 1.98
C PRO A 94 1.17 -8.46 2.97
N CYS A 95 -0.16 -8.43 2.91
CA CYS A 95 -0.97 -7.53 3.72
C CYS A 95 -2.39 -8.04 3.93
N LEU A 96 -3.15 -7.37 4.81
CA LEU A 96 -4.60 -7.54 4.91
C LEU A 96 -5.28 -6.55 3.97
N LYS A 97 -6.17 -7.04 3.11
CA LYS A 97 -6.98 -6.20 2.22
C LYS A 97 -8.42 -6.17 2.69
N VAL A 98 -9.04 -5.00 2.71
CA VAL A 98 -10.46 -4.88 3.07
C VAL A 98 -11.32 -5.53 1.98
N LYS A 99 -12.27 -6.38 2.38
CA LYS A 99 -13.20 -7.03 1.45
C LYS A 99 -14.18 -6.01 0.86
N PRO A 100 -14.76 -6.26 -0.33
CA PRO A 100 -15.76 -5.35 -0.91
C PRO A 100 -16.98 -5.17 0.00
N ILE A 101 -17.40 -6.24 0.67
CA ILE A 101 -18.40 -6.20 1.74
C ILE A 101 -17.65 -6.37 3.07
N ALA A 102 -17.29 -5.24 3.65
CA ALA A 102 -16.37 -5.18 4.80
C ALA A 102 -17.07 -5.14 6.17
N THR A 103 -18.37 -4.83 6.21
CA THR A 103 -19.08 -4.62 7.48
C THR A 103 -19.21 -5.93 8.24
N ALA A 104 -18.61 -6.01 9.42
CA ALA A 104 -18.74 -7.12 10.36
C ALA A 104 -18.95 -6.61 11.79
N GLY A 105 -19.30 -7.51 12.70
CA GLY A 105 -19.36 -7.17 14.13
C GLY A 105 -19.67 -8.37 15.00
N TYR A 106 -19.24 -8.27 16.26
CA TYR A 106 -19.44 -9.28 17.28
C TYR A 106 -19.50 -8.63 18.66
N ALA A 107 -20.45 -9.03 19.51
CA ALA A 107 -20.58 -8.55 20.88
C ALA A 107 -20.42 -7.02 21.02
N ASN A 108 -21.22 -6.25 20.27
CA ASN A 108 -21.22 -4.77 20.21
C ASN A 108 -19.97 -4.11 19.60
N TRP A 109 -18.94 -4.88 19.26
CA TRP A 109 -17.81 -4.39 18.47
C TRP A 109 -18.15 -4.35 16.99
N LYS A 110 -17.77 -3.26 16.32
CA LYS A 110 -17.73 -3.15 14.87
C LYS A 110 -16.37 -3.61 14.39
N GLN A 111 -16.39 -4.48 13.40
CA GLN A 111 -15.20 -5.08 12.81
C GLN A 111 -15.16 -4.84 11.31
N VAL A 112 -13.96 -4.97 10.74
CA VAL A 112 -13.73 -4.89 9.30
C VAL A 112 -13.35 -6.28 8.78
N SER A 113 -14.13 -6.81 7.85
CA SER A 113 -13.79 -8.05 7.15
C SER A 113 -12.65 -7.79 6.16
N VAL A 114 -11.60 -8.61 6.27
CA VAL A 114 -10.41 -8.53 5.42
C VAL A 114 -10.08 -9.86 4.78
N THR A 115 -9.25 -9.84 3.74
CA THR A 115 -8.67 -11.01 3.11
C THR A 115 -7.15 -10.94 3.17
N THR A 116 -6.50 -12.08 3.29
CA THR A 116 -5.04 -12.17 3.25
C THR A 116 -4.54 -12.01 1.82
N TYR A 117 -3.58 -11.13 1.61
CA TYR A 117 -2.84 -10.99 0.36
C TYR A 117 -1.41 -11.50 0.55
N GLY A 118 -0.99 -12.46 -0.26
CA GLY A 118 0.35 -13.07 -0.18
C GLY A 118 0.55 -14.00 1.02
N GLY A 119 1.80 -14.38 1.27
CA GLY A 119 2.21 -15.30 2.36
C GLY A 119 2.72 -14.57 3.59
N GLY A 120 1.90 -13.75 4.22
CA GLY A 120 2.28 -12.95 5.39
C GLY A 120 2.54 -13.80 6.64
N ILE A 121 3.38 -13.28 7.55
CA ILE A 121 3.52 -13.82 8.90
C ILE A 121 2.41 -13.22 9.76
N TRP A 122 1.21 -13.79 9.69
CA TRP A 122 0.00 -13.13 10.19
C TRP A 122 -0.01 -12.84 11.69
N ARG A 123 0.75 -13.59 12.50
CA ARG A 123 0.93 -13.29 13.92
C ARG A 123 1.42 -11.85 14.16
N THR A 124 2.26 -11.31 13.28
CA THR A 124 2.87 -9.97 13.48
C THR A 124 1.88 -8.82 13.33
N TRP A 125 0.71 -9.08 12.75
CA TRP A 125 -0.39 -8.13 12.55
C TRP A 125 -1.29 -7.98 13.78
N PHE A 126 -1.24 -8.94 14.71
CA PHE A 126 -1.97 -8.84 15.97
C PHE A 126 -1.28 -7.87 16.94
N ASP A 127 -2.08 -7.23 17.77
CA ASP A 127 -1.70 -6.22 18.76
C ASP A 127 -0.95 -5.03 18.15
N ARG A 128 -1.41 -4.59 16.99
CA ARG A 128 -0.83 -3.49 16.22
C ARG A 128 -1.84 -2.40 15.99
N GLU A 129 -1.37 -1.17 16.08
CA GLU A 129 -2.09 0.00 15.63
C GLU A 129 -2.09 0.01 14.10
N LEU A 130 -3.25 -0.25 13.52
CA LEU A 130 -3.45 -0.36 12.08
C LEU A 130 -4.27 0.83 11.58
N THR A 131 -4.04 1.19 10.33
CA THR A 131 -4.78 2.18 9.57
C THR A 131 -5.14 1.60 8.21
N VAL A 132 -5.79 2.38 7.35
CA VAL A 132 -6.15 2.00 5.98
C VAL A 132 -5.60 2.98 4.98
N ALA A 133 -5.09 2.44 3.88
CA ALA A 133 -4.65 3.20 2.72
C ALA A 133 -4.99 2.45 1.44
N GLY A 134 -5.06 3.15 0.32
CA GLY A 134 -5.39 2.52 -0.95
C GLY A 134 -5.80 3.52 -2.00
N ARG A 135 -6.68 3.07 -2.89
CA ARG A 135 -7.31 3.91 -3.90
C ARG A 135 -8.82 3.77 -3.86
N LEU A 136 -9.51 4.84 -4.25
CA LEU A 136 -10.95 4.91 -4.43
C LEU A 136 -11.24 5.32 -5.86
N PHE A 137 -12.32 4.79 -6.43
CA PHE A 137 -12.89 5.30 -7.67
C PHE A 137 -14.10 6.15 -7.29
N VAL A 138 -14.00 7.45 -7.55
CA VAL A 138 -15.01 8.44 -7.20
C VAL A 138 -15.67 8.92 -8.47
N LYS A 139 -17.00 8.92 -8.50
CA LYS A 139 -17.76 9.55 -9.58
C LYS A 139 -17.89 11.04 -9.28
N GLU A 140 -17.36 11.87 -10.17
CA GLU A 140 -17.51 13.33 -10.14
C GLU A 140 -18.21 13.74 -11.43
N ASN A 141 -19.43 14.26 -11.32
CA ASN A 141 -20.32 14.49 -12.48
C ASN A 141 -20.55 13.20 -13.29
N GLU A 142 -20.18 13.19 -14.58
CA GLU A 142 -20.31 12.05 -15.48
C GLU A 142 -19.01 11.24 -15.63
N SER A 143 -17.91 11.66 -14.99
CA SER A 143 -16.61 11.01 -15.06
C SER A 143 -16.26 10.24 -13.78
N VAL A 144 -15.45 9.20 -13.91
CA VAL A 144 -14.92 8.42 -12.80
C VAL A 144 -13.43 8.70 -12.67
N HIS A 145 -13.01 9.10 -11.47
CA HIS A 145 -11.62 9.43 -11.15
C HIS A 145 -11.09 8.49 -10.08
N MET A 146 -9.82 8.11 -10.21
CA MET A 146 -9.10 7.40 -9.16
C MET A 146 -8.47 8.42 -8.20
N LYS A 147 -8.67 8.24 -6.89
CA LYS A 147 -8.02 9.02 -5.84
C LYS A 147 -7.29 8.10 -4.87
N LEU A 148 -6.07 8.48 -4.50
CA LEU A 148 -5.34 7.82 -3.41
C LEU A 148 -5.79 8.36 -2.07
N PHE A 149 -5.77 7.50 -1.06
CA PHE A 149 -5.98 7.89 0.32
C PHE A 149 -5.03 7.11 1.23
N ASN A 150 -4.61 7.75 2.31
CA ASN A 150 -3.84 7.17 3.39
C ASN A 150 -4.26 7.86 4.68
N LEU A 151 -4.86 7.13 5.61
CA LEU A 151 -5.28 7.71 6.89
C LEU A 151 -4.09 7.68 7.85
N GLU A 152 -3.68 8.85 8.34
CA GLU A 152 -2.45 8.98 9.14
C GLU A 152 -2.61 8.55 10.61
N HIS A 153 -3.85 8.32 11.05
CA HIS A 153 -4.17 7.94 12.43
C HIS A 153 -4.48 6.45 12.57
N PRO A 154 -4.19 5.84 13.73
CA PRO A 154 -4.54 4.45 13.96
C PRO A 154 -6.05 4.35 14.18
N LEU A 155 -6.72 3.57 13.34
CA LEU A 155 -8.18 3.40 13.37
C LEU A 155 -8.61 1.98 13.68
N LEU A 156 -7.72 1.01 13.44
CA LEU A 156 -8.02 -0.40 13.51
C LEU A 156 -7.04 -1.07 14.46
N PHE A 157 -7.54 -2.04 15.22
CA PHE A 157 -6.72 -2.84 16.10
C PHE A 157 -7.12 -4.31 15.94
N LEU A 158 -6.13 -5.20 15.86
CA LEU A 158 -6.37 -6.64 15.76
C LEU A 158 -5.91 -7.30 17.06
N PRO A 159 -6.79 -7.50 18.06
CA PRO A 159 -6.38 -8.00 19.37
C PRO A 159 -6.03 -9.49 19.34
N ASN A 160 -5.00 -9.90 20.07
CA ASN A 160 -4.80 -11.29 20.44
C ASN A 160 -5.85 -11.77 21.46
N LEU A 161 -6.14 -13.07 21.44
CA LEU A 161 -6.83 -13.73 22.54
C LEU A 161 -5.88 -13.80 23.76
N ALA A 162 -6.40 -13.52 24.94
CA ALA A 162 -5.62 -13.58 26.17
C ALA A 162 -5.05 -15.00 26.40
N ILE A 163 -3.76 -15.10 26.77
CA ILE A 163 -3.07 -16.37 27.03
C ILE A 163 -3.76 -17.25 28.07
N HIS A 164 -4.51 -16.67 29.00
CA HIS A 164 -5.29 -17.41 30.00
C HIS A 164 -6.38 -18.29 29.35
N LEU A 165 -6.86 -17.89 28.17
CA LEU A 165 -7.86 -18.60 27.35
C LEU A 165 -7.23 -19.40 26.21
N ASP A 166 -5.95 -19.17 25.91
CA ASP A 166 -5.15 -19.89 24.91
C ASP A 166 -3.77 -20.22 25.48
N ARG A 167 -3.71 -21.28 26.29
CA ARG A 167 -2.52 -21.65 27.08
C ARG A 167 -1.35 -22.13 26.22
N ASP A 168 -1.63 -22.62 25.02
CA ASP A 168 -0.63 -23.14 24.09
C ASP A 168 -0.11 -22.08 23.11
N SER A 169 -0.61 -20.84 23.19
CA SER A 169 -0.25 -19.73 22.30
C SER A 169 1.25 -19.41 22.22
N ASN A 170 2.05 -19.77 23.24
CA ASN A 170 3.50 -19.59 23.23
C ASN A 170 4.25 -20.68 22.45
N THR A 171 3.66 -21.88 22.30
CA THR A 171 4.29 -23.01 21.63
C THR A 171 3.77 -23.18 20.21
N THR A 172 2.46 -22.99 20.01
CA THR A 172 1.83 -23.06 18.70
C THR A 172 0.99 -21.82 18.44
N PHE A 173 0.98 -21.35 17.19
CA PHE A 173 0.07 -20.30 16.75
C PHE A 173 -0.86 -20.87 15.71
N THR A 174 -2.12 -21.03 16.08
CA THR A 174 -3.17 -21.43 15.15
C THR A 174 -4.24 -20.36 15.14
N PHE A 175 -4.58 -19.87 13.96
CA PHE A 175 -5.66 -18.93 13.79
C PHE A 175 -6.45 -19.27 12.53
N ASN A 176 -7.74 -18.94 12.54
CA ASN A 176 -8.56 -18.99 11.35
C ASN A 176 -8.51 -17.61 10.67
N ALA A 177 -8.07 -17.55 9.40
CA ALA A 177 -7.92 -16.28 8.70
C ALA A 177 -9.25 -15.54 8.47
N GLU A 178 -10.37 -16.26 8.35
CA GLU A 178 -11.69 -15.64 8.18
C GLU A 178 -12.24 -15.13 9.52
N GLU A 179 -12.09 -15.90 10.59
CA GLU A 179 -12.71 -15.56 11.87
C GLU A 179 -11.85 -14.67 12.76
N HIS A 180 -10.53 -14.90 12.77
CA HIS A 180 -9.64 -14.27 13.74
C HIS A 180 -8.89 -13.06 13.17
N LEU A 181 -8.88 -12.82 11.85
CA LEU A 181 -8.29 -11.62 11.25
C LEU A 181 -9.34 -10.53 11.00
N LYS A 182 -10.21 -10.24 11.97
CA LYS A 182 -11.24 -9.19 11.85
C LYS A 182 -10.90 -8.03 12.81
N PRO A 183 -10.13 -7.02 12.36
CA PRO A 183 -9.79 -5.86 13.18
C PRO A 183 -11.03 -5.15 13.70
N ILE A 184 -10.97 -4.72 14.95
CA ILE A 184 -11.99 -3.89 15.58
C ILE A 184 -11.77 -2.41 15.21
N PHE A 185 -12.86 -1.69 15.02
CA PHE A 185 -12.88 -0.27 14.67
C PHE A 185 -13.54 0.59 15.77
N THR A 186 -14.70 0.17 16.27
CA THR A 186 -15.43 0.92 17.31
C THR A 186 -16.33 0.01 18.13
N PHE A 187 -16.77 0.49 19.29
CA PHE A 187 -17.73 -0.17 20.16
C PHE A 187 -19.04 0.61 20.16
N THR A 188 -20.16 -0.07 20.00
CA THR A 188 -21.49 0.54 20.09
C THR A 188 -22.15 0.15 21.40
N SER A 189 -22.25 1.07 22.36
CA SER A 189 -23.05 0.84 23.57
C SER A 189 -24.55 0.89 23.23
N ASN A 190 -25.37 0.06 23.89
CA ASN A 190 -26.82 0.04 23.70
C ASN A 190 -27.54 1.31 24.19
N THR A 191 -26.81 2.32 24.67
CA THR A 191 -27.37 3.39 25.52
C THR A 191 -27.60 4.73 24.83
N THR A 192 -27.34 4.90 23.54
CA THR A 192 -27.54 6.20 22.89
C THR A 192 -28.16 6.11 21.50
N ASN A 193 -29.27 6.83 21.34
CA ASN A 193 -29.95 7.23 20.11
C ASN A 193 -29.08 8.20 19.27
N ASP A 194 -27.77 7.96 19.21
CA ASP A 194 -26.84 8.81 18.49
C ASP A 194 -26.85 8.42 17.01
N LYS A 195 -27.43 9.31 16.19
CA LYS A 195 -27.56 9.15 14.75
C LYS A 195 -26.26 9.48 14.00
N SER A 196 -25.15 9.78 14.70
CA SER A 196 -23.84 9.86 14.06
C SER A 196 -23.38 8.47 13.63
N LYS A 197 -23.91 8.02 12.50
CA LYS A 197 -23.40 6.90 11.73
C LYS A 197 -21.98 7.24 11.30
N VAL A 198 -20.97 6.88 12.10
CA VAL A 198 -19.61 6.69 11.58
C VAL A 198 -19.64 5.40 10.77
N VAL A 199 -20.18 5.50 9.57
CA VAL A 199 -20.17 4.45 8.57
C VAL A 199 -18.96 4.75 7.72
N ILE A 200 -17.87 4.00 7.92
CA ILE A 200 -16.90 3.86 6.85
C ILE A 200 -17.58 2.94 5.83
N ASP A 201 -18.30 3.57 4.90
CA ASP A 201 -19.04 2.84 3.89
C ASP A 201 -18.07 2.33 2.82
N PHE A 202 -17.60 1.10 2.99
CA PHE A 202 -16.81 0.43 1.97
C PHE A 202 -17.66 -0.11 0.81
N SER A 203 -18.98 0.08 0.82
CA SER A 203 -19.90 -0.46 -0.21
C SER A 203 -19.65 0.13 -1.60
N PHE A 204 -18.91 1.24 -1.71
CA PHE A 204 -18.47 1.80 -2.99
C PHE A 204 -17.18 1.15 -3.54
N CYS A 205 -16.50 0.30 -2.78
CA CYS A 205 -15.25 -0.34 -3.20
C CYS A 205 -15.55 -1.75 -3.75
N LEU A 206 -16.02 -1.82 -5.00
CA LEU A 206 -16.37 -3.07 -5.68
C LEU A 206 -15.19 -4.06 -5.87
N HIS A 207 -13.97 -3.71 -5.47
CA HIS A 207 -12.76 -4.51 -5.66
C HIS A 207 -11.76 -4.24 -4.54
N ASN A 208 -10.93 -5.24 -4.19
CA ASN A 208 -9.92 -5.24 -3.11
C ASN A 208 -8.79 -4.18 -3.31
N PHE A 209 -9.12 -2.89 -3.22
CA PHE A 209 -8.22 -1.76 -3.47
C PHE A 209 -7.76 -1.04 -2.20
N ILE A 210 -8.24 -1.50 -1.04
CA ILE A 210 -7.94 -0.93 0.27
C ILE A 210 -7.09 -1.93 1.04
N HIS A 211 -5.95 -1.45 1.50
CA HIS A 211 -4.96 -2.20 2.26
C HIS A 211 -4.99 -1.70 3.70
N MET A 212 -4.87 -2.61 4.65
CA MET A 212 -4.49 -2.24 6.00
C MET A 212 -2.99 -1.99 6.04
N CYS A 213 -2.62 -0.90 6.70
CA CYS A 213 -1.25 -0.46 6.87
C CYS A 213 -0.97 -0.28 8.36
N TYR A 214 0.28 -0.35 8.77
CA TYR A 214 0.67 0.02 10.13
C TYR A 214 0.56 1.54 10.30
N CYS A 215 -0.03 1.99 11.40
CA CYS A 215 0.07 3.39 11.79
C CYS A 215 1.50 3.64 12.29
N GLY A 216 2.21 4.58 11.66
CA GLY A 216 3.49 5.07 12.20
C GLY A 216 4.74 4.23 11.92
N ARG A 217 5.00 3.89 10.64
CA ARG A 217 6.30 3.48 10.05
C ARG A 217 6.59 1.99 9.92
N CYS A 218 7.42 1.71 8.89
CA CYS A 218 8.05 0.45 8.44
C CYS A 218 7.78 -0.83 9.24
N VAL A 219 7.09 -1.78 8.61
CA VAL A 219 7.35 -3.21 8.81
C VAL A 219 7.58 -3.83 7.44
N LEU A 220 8.84 -3.85 7.00
CA LEU A 220 9.25 -4.72 5.90
C LEU A 220 9.65 -6.06 6.53
N TYR A 221 8.93 -7.10 6.14
CA TYR A 221 9.48 -8.45 6.16
C TYR A 221 9.89 -8.76 4.72
N CYS A 222 11.12 -8.39 4.36
CA CYS A 222 11.76 -8.97 3.20
C CYS A 222 12.38 -10.29 3.67
N ARG A 223 12.06 -11.40 3.00
CA ARG A 223 12.92 -12.58 3.07
C ARG A 223 14.22 -12.29 2.33
#